data_AF-A0A525VQP1-F1
#
_entry.id   AF-A0A525VQP1-F1
#
_cell.length_a   1.000
_cell.length_b   1.000
_cell.length_c   1.000
_cell.angle_alpha   90.00
_cell.angle_beta   90.00
_cell.angle_gamma   90.00
#
_symmetry.space_group_name_H-M   'P 1'
#
loop_
_entity.id
_entity.type
_entity.pdbx_description
1 polymer ?
#
loop_
_entity_poly.entity_id
_entity_poly.type
_entity_poly.pdbx_seq_one_letter_code
_entity_poly.pdbx_strand_id
1 'polypeptide(L)'
;MALSVLALAVLAMLFLYAARKPMHGVIHSVCALLSQSTRFIARWLFLCADNLKLRNQSVLLAHGQENQVTVIEREFERVGNMVRKDMQEFPALQRRMMEEATRIEEDYRKCGEIPPPPPEWVSALQSVAKIKTGGDIPRKLLEDINKSIQKIHDQTVAEFRRSYEERHKILQAMQPSWRSLEKMAGEMDKKMLTLQTDAKQIDGHMGKLQDIKAKDNKTEHALTVSGFVQLAISSLVMVIALGGAFINYKLIALPMSEMVGASDYITNSLKTSDVAALVIILMEASMGLFLLESLRITQLFPRIASMDDRMRQRLMYASLIFLVILAAIESSLALMRDILVADKVSLMRDLASAAPAGSDGLLTSIPMIGQMIMGFVLPFALAFVAIPLESAVYSMRTVLGVFLVQAMRGLGFLLRFTGLLLKRLPKVLELAYDVLIVIPLLIERWVIGMRAGSLGAGNTEDKEISKLRRAA
;
A
#
# COMPACT_ATOMS: atom_id res chain seq x y z
N MET A 1 43.19 57.42 -31.76
CA MET A 1 42.49 56.46 -30.88
C MET A 1 43.46 55.58 -30.09
N ALA A 2 44.52 55.01 -30.67
CA ALA A 2 45.49 54.19 -29.93
C ALA A 2 46.16 54.91 -28.74
N LEU A 3 46.54 56.18 -28.89
CA LEU A 3 47.16 57.00 -27.83
C LEU A 3 46.23 57.32 -26.66
N SER A 4 44.94 57.58 -26.91
CA SER A 4 43.98 57.85 -25.83
C SER A 4 43.65 56.58 -25.06
N VAL A 5 43.59 55.43 -25.75
CA VAL A 5 43.41 54.11 -25.13
C VAL A 5 44.63 53.75 -24.26
N LEU A 6 45.84 54.05 -24.72
CA LEU A 6 47.08 53.81 -23.97
C LEU A 6 47.18 54.71 -22.72
N ALA A 7 46.84 56.00 -22.85
CA ALA A 7 46.80 56.92 -21.72
C ALA A 7 45.75 56.52 -20.66
N LEU A 8 44.55 56.12 -21.10
CA LEU A 8 43.51 55.58 -20.21
C LEU A 8 43.95 54.29 -19.51
N ALA A 9 44.64 53.40 -20.22
CA ALA A 9 45.16 52.16 -19.65
C ALA A 9 46.22 52.43 -18.56
N VAL A 10 47.13 53.38 -18.77
CA VAL A 10 48.14 53.77 -17.77
C VAL A 10 47.51 54.43 -16.54
N LEU A 11 46.53 55.32 -16.75
CA LEU A 11 45.82 56.01 -15.67
C LEU A 11 44.98 55.01 -14.85
N ALA A 12 44.31 54.07 -15.50
CA ALA A 12 43.61 52.96 -14.85
C ALA A 12 44.57 52.06 -14.06
N MET A 13 45.77 51.79 -14.58
CA MET A 13 46.79 50.97 -13.93
C MET A 13 47.35 51.65 -12.66
N LEU A 14 47.60 52.96 -12.69
CA LEU A 14 48.01 53.74 -11.51
C LEU A 14 46.91 53.78 -10.42
N PHE A 15 45.66 53.96 -10.84
CA PHE A 15 44.52 53.95 -9.93
C PHE A 15 44.34 52.58 -9.25
N LEU A 16 44.42 51.49 -10.02
CA LEU A 16 44.37 50.12 -9.49
C LEU A 16 45.52 49.83 -8.52
N TYR A 17 46.72 50.32 -8.82
CA TYR A 17 47.88 50.16 -7.92
C TYR A 17 47.69 50.89 -6.59
N ALA A 18 47.21 52.14 -6.60
CA ALA A 18 46.92 52.90 -5.38
C ALA A 18 45.81 52.25 -4.53
N ALA A 19 44.83 51.62 -5.19
CA ALA A 19 43.69 50.95 -4.55
C ALA A 19 44.00 49.52 -4.05
N ARG A 20 45.22 49.00 -4.23
CA ARG A 20 45.58 47.61 -3.92
C ARG A 20 45.26 47.17 -2.48
N LYS A 21 45.74 47.92 -1.48
CA LYS A 21 45.53 47.60 -0.06
C LYS A 21 44.04 47.62 0.36
N PRO A 22 43.25 48.67 0.05
CA PRO A 22 41.83 48.65 0.37
C PRO A 22 41.09 47.55 -0.41
N MET A 23 41.45 47.27 -1.66
CA MET A 23 40.81 46.22 -2.47
C MET A 23 41.03 44.81 -1.90
N HIS A 24 42.25 44.48 -1.45
CA HIS A 24 42.52 43.21 -0.77
C HIS A 24 41.69 43.07 0.52
N GLY A 25 41.58 44.15 1.30
CA GLY A 25 40.72 44.20 2.50
C GLY A 25 39.24 43.95 2.19
N VAL A 26 38.71 44.57 1.12
CA VAL A 26 37.33 44.35 0.67
C VAL A 26 37.12 42.91 0.22
N ILE A 27 38.02 42.34 -0.60
CA ILE A 27 37.95 40.95 -1.06
C ILE A 27 37.92 39.98 0.13
N HIS A 28 38.81 40.18 1.11
CA HIS A 28 38.87 39.35 2.32
C HIS A 28 37.61 39.47 3.18
N SER A 29 37.13 40.69 3.43
CA SER A 29 35.95 40.93 4.27
C SER A 29 34.68 40.37 3.64
N VAL A 30 34.46 40.57 2.35
CA VAL A 30 33.29 40.04 1.61
C VAL A 30 33.32 38.52 1.59
N CYS A 31 34.45 37.90 1.25
CA CYS A 31 34.57 36.45 1.23
C CYS A 31 34.44 35.83 2.63
N ALA A 32 34.96 36.50 3.66
CA ALA A 32 34.81 36.06 5.06
C ALA A 32 33.35 36.11 5.52
N LEU A 33 32.63 37.20 5.22
CA LEU A 33 31.20 37.32 5.50
C LEU A 33 30.41 36.24 4.77
N LEU A 34 30.64 36.05 3.48
CA LEU A 34 29.94 35.04 2.67
C LEU A 34 30.24 33.61 3.16
N SER A 35 31.49 33.33 3.56
CA SER A 35 31.90 32.06 4.18
C SER A 35 31.23 31.80 5.53
N GLN A 36 31.11 32.83 6.38
CA GLN A 36 30.46 32.72 7.68
C GLN A 36 28.95 32.54 7.55
N SER A 37 28.30 33.31 6.69
CA SER A 37 26.85 33.22 6.43
C SER A 37 26.47 31.85 5.87
N THR A 38 27.21 31.34 4.88
CA THR A 38 26.97 29.99 4.32
C THR A 38 27.12 28.88 5.36
N ARG A 39 28.10 28.99 6.27
CA ARG A 39 28.26 28.05 7.39
C ARG A 39 27.12 28.13 8.41
N PHE A 40 26.65 29.34 8.70
CA PHE A 40 25.53 29.54 9.61
C PHE A 40 24.25 28.91 9.04
N ILE A 41 23.93 29.19 7.78
CA ILE A 41 22.77 28.60 7.08
C ILE A 41 22.90 27.08 7.01
N ALA A 42 24.10 26.55 6.73
CA ALA A 42 24.33 25.10 6.73
C ALA A 42 24.01 24.46 8.09
N ARG A 43 24.49 25.05 9.20
CA ARG A 43 24.18 24.55 10.55
C ARG A 43 22.69 24.61 10.85
N TRP A 44 22.05 25.71 10.49
CA TRP A 44 20.60 25.87 10.67
C TRP A 44 19.82 24.82 9.87
N LEU A 45 20.21 24.53 8.63
CA LEU A 45 19.62 23.47 7.80
C LEU A 45 19.77 22.08 8.43
N PHE A 46 20.93 21.76 9.01
CA PHE A 46 21.11 20.48 9.72
C PHE A 46 20.20 20.36 10.95
N LEU A 47 20.10 21.42 11.76
CA LEU A 47 19.19 21.44 12.92
C LEU A 47 17.73 21.32 12.49
N CYS A 48 17.32 22.03 11.43
CA CYS A 48 15.98 21.90 10.86
C CYS A 48 15.72 20.50 10.34
N ALA A 49 16.69 19.85 9.68
CA ALA A 49 16.57 18.49 9.18
C ALA A 49 16.37 17.48 10.32
N ASP A 50 17.07 17.64 11.45
CA ASP A 50 16.94 16.74 12.60
C ASP A 50 15.60 16.93 13.31
N ASN A 51 15.14 18.18 13.49
CA ASN A 51 13.80 18.46 14.01
C ASN A 51 12.70 17.90 13.10
N LEU A 52 12.86 18.04 11.78
CA LEU A 52 11.88 17.54 10.81
C LEU A 52 11.86 16.01 10.78
N LYS A 53 13.01 15.34 10.96
CA LYS A 53 13.09 13.88 11.11
C LYS A 53 12.27 13.41 12.31
N LEU A 54 12.44 14.02 13.48
CA LEU A 54 11.68 13.65 14.69
C LEU A 54 10.17 13.86 14.51
N ARG A 55 9.77 14.96 13.88
CA ARG A 55 8.35 15.22 13.58
C ARG A 55 7.80 14.20 12.60
N ASN A 56 8.54 13.87 11.53
CA ASN A 56 8.12 12.87 10.56
C ASN A 56 7.95 11.48 11.20
N GLN A 57 8.91 11.09 12.05
CA GLN A 57 8.85 9.84 12.83
C GLN A 57 7.62 9.79 13.73
N SER A 58 7.33 10.88 14.47
CA SER A 58 6.16 10.93 15.36
C SER A 58 4.84 10.77 14.61
N VAL A 59 4.72 11.40 13.43
CA VAL A 59 3.52 11.32 12.59
C VAL A 59 3.38 9.93 11.98
N LEU A 60 4.47 9.35 11.49
CA LEU A 60 4.46 8.02 10.88
C LEU A 60 4.03 6.95 11.91
N LEU A 61 4.56 7.03 13.13
CA LEU A 61 4.19 6.11 14.20
C LEU A 61 2.74 6.32 14.64
N ALA A 62 2.28 7.56 14.79
CA ALA A 62 0.89 7.84 15.15
C ALA A 62 -0.09 7.27 14.11
N HIS A 63 0.18 7.49 12.82
CA HIS A 63 -0.65 6.93 11.74
C HIS A 63 -0.57 5.41 11.67
N GLY A 64 0.62 4.83 11.87
CA GLY A 64 0.80 3.39 11.97
C GLY A 64 0.00 2.76 13.11
N GLN A 65 -0.07 3.44 14.26
CA GLN A 65 -0.88 3.01 15.41
C GLN A 65 -2.36 3.05 15.08
N GLU A 66 -2.86 4.14 14.52
CA GLU A 66 -4.27 4.30 14.15
C GLU A 66 -4.74 3.22 13.16
N ASN A 67 -3.93 2.95 12.14
CA ASN A 67 -4.22 1.89 11.17
C ASN A 67 -4.24 0.50 11.82
N GLN A 68 -3.27 0.18 12.69
CA GLN A 68 -3.28 -1.10 13.40
C GLN A 68 -4.44 -1.23 14.39
N VAL A 69 -4.79 -0.15 15.10
CA VAL A 69 -5.94 -0.13 16.01
C VAL A 69 -7.23 -0.41 15.25
N THR A 70 -7.44 0.21 14.09
CA THR A 70 -8.62 -0.02 13.26
C THR A 70 -8.71 -1.47 12.79
N VAL A 71 -7.59 -2.06 12.38
CA VAL A 71 -7.54 -3.48 11.99
C VAL A 71 -7.88 -4.37 13.17
N ILE A 72 -7.28 -4.12 14.33
CA ILE A 72 -7.54 -4.87 15.57
C ILE A 72 -9.01 -4.76 15.97
N GLU A 73 -9.61 -3.57 15.91
CA GLU A 73 -11.01 -3.34 16.27
C GLU A 73 -11.97 -4.11 15.35
N ARG A 74 -11.71 -4.11 14.03
CA ARG A 74 -12.48 -4.91 13.07
C ARG A 74 -12.35 -6.40 13.33
N GLU A 75 -11.14 -6.86 13.64
CA GLU A 75 -10.89 -8.26 13.97
C GLU A 75 -11.59 -8.68 15.27
N PHE A 76 -11.57 -7.82 16.29
CA PHE A 76 -12.32 -8.05 17.54
C PHE A 76 -13.82 -8.06 17.31
N GLU A 77 -14.37 -7.18 16.48
CA GLU A 77 -15.80 -7.18 16.15
C GLU A 77 -16.18 -8.44 15.37
N ARG A 78 -15.35 -8.84 14.39
CA ARG A 78 -15.53 -10.07 13.61
C ARG A 78 -15.54 -11.32 14.50
N VAL A 79 -14.53 -11.46 15.34
CA VAL A 79 -14.41 -12.58 16.28
C VAL A 79 -15.52 -12.52 17.34
N GLY A 80 -15.85 -11.34 17.85
CA GLY A 80 -16.95 -11.14 18.80
C GLY A 80 -18.30 -11.59 18.23
N ASN A 81 -18.57 -11.27 16.96
CA ASN A 81 -19.77 -11.73 16.26
C ASN A 81 -19.76 -13.26 16.04
N MET A 82 -18.60 -13.84 15.71
CA MET A 82 -18.43 -15.29 15.56
C MET A 82 -18.66 -16.02 16.89
N VAL A 83 -17.98 -15.59 17.96
CA VAL A 83 -18.12 -16.14 19.31
C VAL A 83 -19.55 -16.02 19.80
N ARG A 84 -20.21 -14.87 19.59
CA ARG A 84 -21.62 -14.70 19.98
C ARG A 84 -22.53 -15.69 19.26
N LYS A 85 -22.31 -15.91 17.96
CA LYS A 85 -23.07 -16.89 17.17
C LYS A 85 -22.79 -18.32 17.65
N ASP A 86 -21.52 -18.68 17.83
CA ASP A 86 -21.14 -20.03 18.26
C ASP A 86 -21.59 -20.34 19.68
N MET A 87 -21.53 -19.35 20.60
CA MET A 87 -22.05 -19.48 21.96
C MET A 87 -23.57 -19.65 22.01
N GLN A 88 -24.32 -19.13 21.05
CA GLN A 88 -25.77 -19.36 20.95
C GLN A 88 -26.09 -20.79 20.48
N GLU A 89 -25.28 -21.34 19.58
CA GLU A 89 -25.46 -22.70 19.05
C GLU A 89 -24.92 -23.79 19.99
N PHE A 90 -23.96 -23.45 20.85
CA PHE A 90 -23.26 -24.40 21.72
C PHE A 90 -24.18 -25.17 22.69
N PRO A 91 -25.12 -24.54 23.43
CA PRO A 91 -26.02 -25.28 24.32
C PRO A 91 -26.93 -26.26 23.57
N ALA A 92 -27.35 -25.92 22.35
CA ALA A 92 -28.17 -26.80 21.51
C ALA A 92 -27.37 -28.01 21.02
N LEU A 93 -26.12 -27.80 20.60
CA LEU A 93 -25.17 -28.87 20.25
C LEU A 93 -24.90 -29.79 21.45
N GLN A 94 -24.58 -29.22 22.61
CA GLN A 94 -24.35 -29.98 23.84
C GLN A 94 -25.57 -30.84 24.21
N ARG A 95 -26.78 -30.26 24.14
CA ARG A 95 -28.02 -31.00 24.40
C ARG A 95 -28.21 -32.16 23.44
N ARG A 96 -28.02 -31.95 22.13
CA ARG A 96 -28.15 -33.02 21.11
C ARG A 96 -27.12 -34.12 21.30
N MET A 97 -25.87 -33.78 21.59
CA MET A 97 -24.84 -34.77 21.88
C MET A 97 -25.22 -35.62 23.10
N MET A 98 -25.79 -35.00 24.14
CA MET A 98 -26.23 -35.71 25.34
C MET A 98 -27.45 -36.59 25.08
N GLU A 99 -28.41 -36.13 24.26
CA GLU A 99 -29.57 -36.92 23.83
C GLU A 99 -29.14 -38.15 23.02
N GLU A 100 -28.25 -38.00 22.02
CA GLU A 100 -27.73 -39.13 21.24
C GLU A 100 -26.87 -40.08 22.09
N ALA A 101 -26.07 -39.57 23.01
CA ALA A 101 -25.29 -40.41 23.94
C ALA A 101 -26.21 -41.25 24.84
N THR A 102 -27.26 -40.63 25.39
CA THR A 102 -28.24 -41.32 26.24
C THR A 102 -28.98 -42.39 25.45
N ARG A 103 -29.35 -42.10 24.19
CA ARG A 103 -30.01 -43.07 23.30
C ARG A 103 -29.13 -44.28 23.01
N ILE A 104 -27.85 -44.05 22.72
CA ILE A 104 -26.87 -45.14 22.52
C ILE A 104 -26.73 -45.97 23.79
N GLU A 105 -26.68 -45.34 24.97
CA GLU A 105 -26.60 -46.06 26.24
C GLU A 105 -27.85 -46.92 26.49
N GLU A 106 -29.04 -46.40 26.17
CA GLU A 106 -30.30 -47.13 26.33
C GLU A 106 -30.41 -48.32 25.37
N ASP A 107 -30.05 -48.12 24.10
CA ASP A 107 -30.02 -49.19 23.09
C ASP A 107 -28.95 -50.24 23.43
N TYR A 108 -27.81 -49.83 23.98
CA TYR A 108 -26.79 -50.74 24.50
C TYR A 108 -27.30 -51.57 25.69
N ARG A 109 -28.02 -50.95 26.64
CA ARG A 109 -28.64 -51.66 27.77
C ARG A 109 -29.67 -52.70 27.31
N LYS A 110 -30.44 -52.41 26.25
CA LYS A 110 -31.40 -53.35 25.64
C LYS A 110 -30.72 -54.58 25.01
N CYS A 111 -29.43 -54.48 24.67
CA CYS A 111 -28.62 -55.60 24.18
C CYS A 111 -28.02 -56.48 25.30
N GLY A 112 -28.14 -56.09 26.58
CA GLY A 112 -27.63 -56.85 27.73
C GLY A 112 -28.29 -58.23 27.87
N GLU A 113 -27.50 -59.25 28.25
CA GLU A 113 -27.96 -60.64 28.32
C GLU A 113 -28.96 -60.91 29.46
N ILE A 114 -29.98 -61.73 29.17
CA ILE A 114 -30.63 -62.60 30.16
C ILE A 114 -30.19 -64.01 29.77
N PRO A 115 -29.41 -64.74 30.59
CA PRO A 115 -29.03 -66.11 30.28
C PRO A 115 -30.30 -66.95 30.10
N PRO A 116 -30.44 -67.72 29.00
CA PRO A 116 -31.61 -68.58 28.85
C PRO A 116 -31.63 -69.59 30.00
N PRO A 117 -32.82 -69.92 30.54
CA PRO A 117 -32.93 -70.90 31.61
C PRO A 117 -32.29 -72.23 31.19
N PRO A 118 -31.69 -72.97 32.14
CA PRO A 118 -31.02 -74.23 31.84
C PRO A 118 -31.99 -75.18 31.11
N PRO A 119 -31.55 -75.84 30.03
CA PRO A 119 -32.46 -76.51 29.12
C PRO A 119 -33.13 -77.72 29.80
N GLU A 120 -34.44 -77.89 29.55
CA GLU A 120 -35.31 -78.86 30.24
C GLU A 120 -34.83 -80.32 30.13
N TRP A 121 -34.03 -80.66 29.11
CA TRP A 121 -33.47 -82.00 28.95
C TRP A 121 -32.54 -82.42 30.10
N VAL A 122 -31.94 -81.49 30.85
CA VAL A 122 -31.14 -81.82 32.04
C VAL A 122 -32.02 -82.55 33.08
N SER A 123 -33.27 -82.13 33.22
CA SER A 123 -34.25 -82.77 34.10
C SER A 123 -34.78 -84.10 33.53
N ALA A 124 -34.96 -84.18 32.20
CA ALA A 124 -35.36 -85.40 31.51
C ALA A 124 -34.27 -86.49 31.57
N LEU A 125 -32.99 -86.11 31.41
CA LEU A 125 -31.84 -87.02 31.50
C LEU A 125 -31.65 -87.54 32.93
N GLN A 126 -31.83 -86.69 33.95
CA GLN A 126 -31.83 -87.11 35.35
C GLN A 126 -32.94 -88.10 35.69
N SER A 127 -34.09 -88.00 35.00
CA SER A 127 -35.23 -88.89 35.18
C SER A 127 -34.99 -90.26 34.51
N VAL A 128 -34.33 -90.27 33.35
CA VAL A 128 -34.00 -91.50 32.58
C VAL A 128 -32.83 -92.27 33.19
N ALA A 129 -31.83 -91.57 33.75
CA ALA A 129 -30.70 -92.20 34.45
C ALA A 129 -31.13 -93.04 35.68
N LYS A 130 -32.37 -92.86 36.16
CA LYS A 130 -32.97 -93.63 37.27
C LYS A 130 -33.65 -94.93 36.83
N ILE A 131 -33.79 -95.20 35.53
CA ILE A 131 -34.52 -96.37 35.01
C ILE A 131 -33.51 -97.48 34.63
N LYS A 132 -33.67 -98.70 35.20
CA LYS A 132 -32.86 -99.90 34.87
C LYS A 132 -33.50 -100.72 33.73
N THR A 133 -32.66 -101.22 32.82
CA THR A 133 -32.95 -101.74 31.48
C THR A 133 -33.62 -103.12 31.41
N GLY A 134 -34.50 -103.32 30.41
CA GLY A 134 -34.87 -104.65 29.89
C GLY A 134 -36.01 -104.67 28.85
N GLY A 135 -35.68 -104.80 27.55
CA GLY A 135 -36.59 -105.09 26.41
C GLY A 135 -37.08 -103.86 25.65
N ASP A 136 -37.19 -103.89 24.30
CA ASP A 136 -37.50 -102.86 23.25
C ASP A 136 -37.92 -101.40 23.60
N ILE A 137 -38.50 -101.17 24.77
CA ILE A 137 -38.91 -99.90 25.35
C ILE A 137 -37.74 -98.91 25.54
N PRO A 138 -36.54 -99.25 26.09
CA PRO A 138 -35.40 -98.33 26.19
C PRO A 138 -34.88 -97.87 24.84
N ARG A 139 -35.00 -98.68 23.79
CA ARG A 139 -34.53 -98.31 22.45
C ARG A 139 -35.47 -97.27 21.83
N LYS A 140 -36.80 -97.49 21.92
CA LYS A 140 -37.81 -96.50 21.53
C LYS A 140 -37.72 -95.23 22.39
N LEU A 141 -37.51 -95.35 23.70
CA LEU A 141 -37.31 -94.20 24.60
C LEU A 141 -36.02 -93.43 24.28
N LEU A 142 -34.90 -94.11 24.02
CA LEU A 142 -33.66 -93.47 23.56
C LEU A 142 -33.85 -92.77 22.23
N GLU A 143 -34.65 -93.35 21.33
CA GLU A 143 -34.99 -92.74 20.04
C GLU A 143 -35.90 -91.50 20.21
N ASP A 144 -36.88 -91.56 21.12
CA ASP A 144 -37.75 -90.44 21.47
C ASP A 144 -37.00 -89.33 22.22
N ILE A 145 -36.05 -89.69 23.09
CA ILE A 145 -35.12 -88.75 23.74
C ILE A 145 -34.20 -88.11 22.71
N ASN A 146 -33.64 -88.88 21.77
CA ASN A 146 -32.80 -88.34 20.71
C ASN A 146 -33.59 -87.36 19.82
N LYS A 147 -34.83 -87.71 19.46
CA LYS A 147 -35.75 -86.81 18.73
C LYS A 147 -36.12 -85.56 19.55
N SER A 148 -36.33 -85.70 20.86
CA SER A 148 -36.62 -84.57 21.76
C SER A 148 -35.40 -83.66 21.95
N ILE A 149 -34.20 -84.22 22.12
CA ILE A 149 -32.93 -83.49 22.19
C ILE A 149 -32.68 -82.74 20.89
N GLN A 150 -32.84 -83.39 19.73
CA GLN A 150 -32.70 -82.72 18.44
C GLN A 150 -33.71 -81.59 18.28
N LYS A 151 -34.99 -81.82 18.62
CA LYS A 151 -36.05 -80.81 18.53
C LYS A 151 -35.82 -79.61 19.45
N ILE A 152 -35.43 -79.83 20.71
CA ILE A 152 -35.13 -78.75 21.67
C ILE A 152 -33.83 -78.05 21.27
N HIS A 153 -32.79 -78.78 20.84
CA HIS A 153 -31.55 -78.18 20.34
C HIS A 153 -31.83 -77.27 19.14
N ASP A 154 -32.62 -77.73 18.16
CA ASP A 154 -33.02 -76.93 17.01
C ASP A 154 -33.83 -75.70 17.43
N GLN A 155 -34.71 -75.85 18.43
CA GLN A 155 -35.52 -74.74 18.97
C GLN A 155 -34.66 -73.73 19.74
N THR A 156 -33.75 -74.17 20.60
CA THR A 156 -32.80 -73.34 21.34
C THR A 156 -31.82 -72.64 20.39
N VAL A 157 -31.29 -73.34 19.38
CA VAL A 157 -30.44 -72.74 18.34
C VAL A 157 -31.21 -71.71 17.53
N ALA A 158 -32.49 -71.96 17.22
CA ALA A 158 -33.35 -70.99 16.53
C ALA A 158 -33.65 -69.75 17.41
N GLU A 159 -33.90 -69.93 18.71
CA GLU A 159 -34.08 -68.84 19.67
C GLU A 159 -32.80 -68.02 19.86
N PHE A 160 -31.64 -68.68 19.95
CA PHE A 160 -30.34 -68.01 19.95
C PHE A 160 -30.14 -67.21 18.66
N ARG A 161 -30.38 -67.80 17.49
CA ARG A 161 -30.26 -67.09 16.21
C ARG A 161 -31.15 -65.85 16.15
N ARG A 162 -32.41 -65.97 16.58
CA ARG A 162 -33.34 -64.83 16.66
C ARG A 162 -32.86 -63.74 17.61
N SER A 163 -32.40 -64.11 18.81
CA SER A 163 -31.87 -63.15 19.78
C SER A 163 -30.60 -62.44 19.28
N TYR A 164 -29.70 -63.16 18.61
CA TYR A 164 -28.52 -62.57 17.96
C TYR A 164 -28.91 -61.65 16.79
N GLU A 165 -29.89 -62.03 15.98
CA GLU A 165 -30.39 -61.22 14.88
C GLU A 165 -31.04 -59.92 15.38
N GLU A 166 -31.85 -59.98 16.46
CA GLU A 166 -32.43 -58.82 17.12
C GLU A 166 -31.35 -57.88 17.69
N ARG A 167 -30.34 -58.43 18.38
CA ARG A 167 -29.21 -57.63 18.89
C ARG A 167 -28.40 -56.99 17.78
N HIS A 168 -28.08 -57.74 16.73
CA HIS A 168 -27.37 -57.18 15.57
C HIS A 168 -28.18 -56.12 14.86
N LYS A 169 -29.51 -56.26 14.80
CA LYS A 169 -30.41 -55.24 14.27
C LYS A 169 -30.42 -53.97 15.13
N ILE A 170 -30.42 -54.10 16.47
CA ILE A 170 -30.31 -52.96 17.40
C ILE A 170 -28.92 -52.29 17.27
N LEU A 171 -27.83 -53.05 17.25
CA LEU A 171 -26.47 -52.54 17.04
C LEU A 171 -26.32 -51.84 15.68
N GLN A 172 -26.92 -52.39 14.63
CA GLN A 172 -26.95 -51.77 13.30
C GLN A 172 -27.74 -50.45 13.32
N ALA A 173 -28.82 -50.38 14.11
CA ALA A 173 -29.60 -49.15 14.31
C ALA A 173 -28.86 -48.06 15.12
N MET A 174 -27.85 -48.41 15.92
CA MET A 174 -26.98 -47.44 16.62
C MET A 174 -25.90 -46.82 15.72
N GLN A 175 -25.59 -47.43 14.58
CA GLN A 175 -24.56 -46.90 13.66
C GLN A 175 -24.81 -45.43 13.21
N PRO A 176 -26.04 -45.02 12.84
CA PRO A 176 -26.32 -43.62 12.48
C PRO A 176 -26.17 -42.63 13.63
N SER A 177 -26.53 -42.98 14.87
CA SER A 177 -26.37 -42.10 16.04
C SER A 177 -24.90 -41.90 16.39
N TRP A 178 -24.08 -42.96 16.30
CA TRP A 178 -22.62 -42.85 16.47
C TRP A 178 -21.99 -41.91 15.42
N ARG A 179 -22.37 -42.07 14.13
CA ARG A 179 -21.92 -41.16 13.06
C ARG A 179 -22.38 -39.72 13.28
N SER A 180 -23.56 -39.52 13.87
CA SER A 180 -24.10 -38.19 14.20
C SER A 180 -23.26 -37.51 15.29
N LEU A 181 -22.94 -38.24 16.37
CA LEU A 181 -22.06 -37.79 17.44
C LEU A 181 -20.65 -37.45 16.95
N GLU A 182 -20.06 -38.30 16.10
CA GLU A 182 -18.76 -38.07 15.48
C GLU A 182 -18.76 -36.78 14.64
N LYS A 183 -19.82 -36.56 13.84
CA LYS A 183 -19.97 -35.31 13.07
C LYS A 183 -20.08 -34.08 13.96
N MET A 184 -20.93 -34.12 14.99
CA MET A 184 -21.09 -32.99 15.92
C MET A 184 -19.78 -32.67 16.67
N ALA A 185 -19.05 -33.69 17.11
CA ALA A 185 -17.75 -33.52 17.74
C ALA A 185 -16.73 -32.90 16.77
N GLY A 186 -16.71 -33.36 15.51
CA GLY A 186 -15.84 -32.81 14.47
C GLY A 186 -16.20 -31.37 14.08
N GLU A 187 -17.48 -30.99 14.12
CA GLU A 187 -17.91 -29.60 13.91
C GLU A 187 -17.45 -28.69 15.06
N MET A 188 -17.55 -29.16 16.30
CA MET A 188 -17.07 -28.42 17.48
C MET A 188 -15.55 -28.24 17.45
N ASP A 189 -14.80 -29.29 17.10
CA ASP A 189 -13.34 -29.24 16.95
C ASP A 189 -12.92 -28.20 15.89
N LYS A 190 -13.57 -28.22 14.72
CA LYS A 190 -13.33 -27.20 13.67
C LYS A 190 -13.61 -25.78 14.15
N LYS A 191 -14.72 -25.55 14.85
CA LYS A 191 -15.05 -24.23 15.41
C LYS A 191 -13.99 -23.78 16.43
N MET A 192 -13.54 -24.68 17.30
CA MET A 192 -12.50 -24.40 18.29
C MET A 192 -11.14 -24.05 17.62
N LEU A 193 -10.75 -24.80 16.59
CA LEU A 193 -9.53 -24.55 15.81
C LEU A 193 -9.58 -23.20 15.07
N THR A 194 -10.74 -22.83 14.52
CA THR A 194 -10.95 -21.51 13.90
C THR A 194 -10.78 -20.41 14.94
N LEU A 195 -11.44 -20.51 16.10
CA LEU A 195 -11.30 -19.53 17.18
C LEU A 195 -9.86 -19.39 17.68
N GLN A 196 -9.12 -20.50 17.81
CA GLN A 196 -7.71 -20.47 18.17
C GLN A 196 -6.85 -19.78 17.11
N THR A 197 -7.14 -20.02 15.83
CA THR A 197 -6.44 -19.39 14.71
C THR A 197 -6.70 -17.88 14.68
N ASP A 198 -7.95 -17.46 14.86
CA ASP A 198 -8.33 -16.05 14.90
C ASP A 198 -7.72 -15.34 16.12
N ALA A 199 -7.70 -15.98 17.30
CA ALA A 199 -7.02 -15.45 18.48
C ALA A 199 -5.52 -15.23 18.24
N LYS A 200 -4.86 -16.17 17.55
CA LYS A 200 -3.43 -16.04 17.17
C LYS A 200 -3.20 -14.90 16.16
N GLN A 201 -4.13 -14.66 15.25
CA GLN A 201 -4.05 -13.52 14.33
C GLN A 201 -4.17 -12.20 15.10
N ILE A 202 -5.14 -12.07 16.01
CA ILE A 202 -5.30 -10.89 16.87
C ILE A 202 -4.04 -10.65 17.71
N ASP A 203 -3.48 -11.68 18.33
CA ASP A 203 -2.24 -11.57 19.10
C ASP A 203 -1.07 -11.07 18.24
N GLY A 204 -0.96 -11.56 17.00
CA GLY A 204 0.01 -11.06 16.02
C GLY A 204 -0.18 -9.58 15.67
N HIS A 205 -1.41 -9.10 15.55
CA HIS A 205 -1.70 -7.66 15.35
C HIS A 205 -1.40 -6.84 16.61
N MET A 206 -1.71 -7.37 17.79
CA MET A 206 -1.42 -6.73 19.07
C MET A 206 0.08 -6.60 19.32
N GLY A 207 0.87 -7.62 18.97
CA GLY A 207 2.33 -7.58 19.00
C GLY A 207 2.89 -6.48 18.10
N LYS A 208 2.41 -6.36 16.85
CA LYS A 208 2.80 -5.26 15.95
C LYS A 208 2.44 -3.89 16.55
N LEU A 209 1.26 -3.74 17.15
CA LEU A 209 0.87 -2.50 17.82
C LEU A 209 1.82 -2.16 18.98
N GLN A 210 2.22 -3.16 19.76
CA GLN A 210 3.18 -3.00 20.85
C GLN A 210 4.55 -2.57 20.32
N ASP A 211 5.03 -3.16 19.22
CA ASP A 211 6.30 -2.78 18.59
C ASP A 211 6.28 -1.33 18.09
N ILE A 212 5.15 -0.88 17.52
CA ILE A 212 4.97 0.52 17.09
C ILE A 212 4.93 1.45 18.31
N LYS A 213 4.30 1.05 19.42
CA LYS A 213 4.30 1.81 20.68
C LYS A 213 5.69 1.87 21.33
N ALA A 214 6.47 0.81 21.22
CA ALA A 214 7.85 0.73 21.72
C ALA A 214 8.83 1.59 20.90
N LYS A 215 8.40 2.18 19.77
CA LYS A 215 9.22 2.95 18.83
C LYS A 215 10.44 2.17 18.35
N ASP A 216 10.27 0.87 18.11
CA ASP A 216 11.40 0.05 17.65
C ASP A 216 11.89 0.53 16.27
N ASN A 217 13.21 0.57 16.11
CA ASN A 217 13.85 1.11 14.91
C ASN A 217 13.60 0.22 13.68
N LYS A 218 13.41 -1.10 13.88
CA LYS A 218 13.04 -2.01 12.79
C LYS A 218 11.64 -1.71 12.28
N THR A 219 10.71 -1.43 13.19
CA THR A 219 9.32 -1.10 12.88
C THR A 219 9.23 0.24 12.16
N GLU A 220 9.97 1.26 12.60
CA GLU A 220 10.05 2.53 11.86
C GLU A 220 10.54 2.32 10.42
N HIS A 221 11.64 1.59 10.24
CA HIS A 221 12.15 1.28 8.91
C HIS A 221 11.14 0.50 8.06
N ALA A 222 10.48 -0.51 8.62
CA ALA A 222 9.44 -1.27 7.94
C ALA A 222 8.27 -0.38 7.48
N LEU A 223 7.80 0.54 8.35
CA LEU A 223 6.74 1.48 7.98
C LEU A 223 7.18 2.46 6.88
N THR A 224 8.42 2.96 6.92
CA THR A 224 8.92 3.84 5.86
C THR A 224 9.01 3.10 4.52
N VAL A 225 9.55 1.89 4.50
CA VAL A 225 9.65 1.06 3.28
C VAL A 225 8.27 0.71 2.75
N SER A 226 7.33 0.37 3.63
CA SER A 226 5.93 0.14 3.25
C SER A 226 5.33 1.37 2.57
N GLY A 227 5.62 2.58 3.08
CA GLY A 227 5.21 3.82 2.44
C GLY A 227 5.77 4.00 1.03
N PHE A 228 7.05 3.67 0.80
CA PHE A 228 7.66 3.71 -0.54
C PHE A 228 7.02 2.71 -1.50
N VAL A 229 6.80 1.47 -1.06
CA VAL A 229 6.14 0.44 -1.89
C VAL A 229 4.72 0.85 -2.23
N GLN A 230 3.98 1.37 -1.25
CA GLN A 230 2.61 1.86 -1.46
C GLN A 230 2.56 3.05 -2.43
N LEU A 231 3.54 3.96 -2.38
CA LEU A 231 3.66 5.05 -3.36
C LEU A 231 3.96 4.49 -4.75
N ALA A 232 4.86 3.50 -4.87
CA ALA A 232 5.18 2.89 -6.15
C ALA A 232 3.94 2.23 -6.78
N ILE A 233 3.20 1.42 -6.02
CA ILE A 233 1.98 0.76 -6.49
C ILE A 233 0.91 1.81 -6.86
N SER A 234 0.62 2.76 -5.98
CA SER A 234 -0.39 3.80 -6.26
C SER A 234 0.00 4.70 -7.43
N SER A 235 1.28 5.04 -7.60
CA SER A 235 1.77 5.80 -8.75
C SER A 235 1.63 5.03 -10.07
N LEU A 236 1.88 3.72 -10.08
CA LEU A 236 1.69 2.88 -11.26
C LEU A 236 0.21 2.84 -11.67
N VAL A 237 -0.69 2.66 -10.70
CA VAL A 237 -2.13 2.72 -10.95
C VAL A 237 -2.54 4.14 -11.39
N MET A 238 -1.94 5.19 -10.83
CA MET A 238 -2.20 6.59 -11.23
C MET A 238 -1.80 6.85 -12.69
N VAL A 239 -0.72 6.26 -13.19
CA VAL A 239 -0.32 6.37 -14.60
C VAL A 239 -1.37 5.72 -15.51
N ILE A 240 -1.89 4.56 -15.13
CA ILE A 240 -2.97 3.89 -15.89
C ILE A 240 -4.24 4.76 -15.89
N ALA A 241 -4.60 5.32 -14.73
CA ALA A 241 -5.70 6.26 -14.58
C ALA A 241 -5.55 7.50 -15.46
N LEU A 242 -4.37 8.12 -15.47
CA LEU A 242 -4.06 9.26 -16.35
C LEU A 242 -4.15 8.88 -17.83
N GLY A 243 -3.76 7.64 -18.19
CA GLY A 243 -3.99 7.10 -19.53
C GLY A 243 -5.47 7.00 -19.88
N GLY A 244 -6.31 6.51 -18.96
CA GLY A 244 -7.77 6.52 -19.11
C GLY A 244 -8.35 7.93 -19.27
N ALA A 245 -7.88 8.88 -18.46
CA ALA A 245 -8.30 10.29 -18.54
C ALA A 245 -7.87 10.93 -19.86
N PHE A 246 -6.68 10.58 -20.36
CA PHE A 246 -6.19 11.05 -21.66
C PHE A 246 -7.04 10.51 -22.81
N ILE A 247 -7.45 9.23 -22.76
CA ILE A 247 -8.38 8.66 -23.74
C ILE A 247 -9.72 9.40 -23.66
N ASN A 248 -10.27 9.63 -22.46
CA ASN A 248 -11.53 10.36 -22.31
C ASN A 248 -11.43 11.79 -22.88
N TYR A 249 -10.36 12.52 -22.54
CA TYR A 249 -10.08 13.84 -23.10
C TYR A 249 -10.04 13.84 -24.64
N LYS A 250 -9.42 12.83 -25.26
CA LYS A 250 -9.38 12.73 -26.73
C LYS A 250 -10.74 12.39 -27.35
N LEU A 251 -11.61 11.65 -26.65
CA LEU A 251 -12.98 11.40 -27.11
C LEU A 251 -13.83 12.68 -27.09
N ILE A 252 -13.66 13.51 -26.06
CA ILE A 252 -14.47 14.72 -25.84
C ILE A 252 -13.97 15.95 -26.62
N ALA A 253 -12.66 16.15 -26.72
CA ALA A 253 -12.10 17.41 -27.21
C ALA A 253 -12.45 17.73 -28.68
N LEU A 254 -12.56 16.72 -29.54
CA LEU A 254 -12.87 16.91 -30.96
C LEU A 254 -14.29 17.45 -31.20
N PRO A 255 -15.37 16.79 -30.74
CA PRO A 255 -16.73 17.31 -30.91
C PRO A 255 -16.92 18.67 -30.20
N MET A 256 -16.30 18.89 -29.05
CA MET A 256 -16.34 20.18 -28.35
C MET A 256 -15.69 21.32 -29.16
N SER A 257 -14.66 21.04 -29.97
CA SER A 257 -14.07 22.04 -30.84
C SER A 257 -15.01 22.53 -31.93
N GLU A 258 -15.91 21.68 -32.43
CA GLU A 258 -16.89 22.09 -33.42
C GLU A 258 -18.08 22.82 -32.77
N MET A 259 -18.50 22.40 -31.56
CA MET A 259 -19.65 22.99 -30.86
C MET A 259 -19.35 24.33 -30.18
N VAL A 260 -18.15 24.50 -29.63
CA VAL A 260 -17.76 25.69 -28.83
C VAL A 260 -16.91 26.67 -29.65
N GLY A 261 -16.53 26.30 -30.88
CA GLY A 261 -15.75 27.12 -31.80
C GLY A 261 -14.26 26.81 -31.76
N ALA A 262 -13.77 26.14 -32.80
CA ALA A 262 -12.37 25.67 -32.89
C ALA A 262 -11.36 26.81 -33.10
N SER A 263 -11.84 27.98 -33.55
CA SER A 263 -11.05 29.18 -33.82
C SER A 263 -10.90 30.11 -32.62
N ASP A 264 -11.67 29.90 -31.55
CA ASP A 264 -11.59 30.74 -30.36
C ASP A 264 -10.51 30.23 -29.41
N TYR A 265 -9.42 31.00 -29.34
CA TYR A 265 -8.33 30.80 -28.40
C TYR A 265 -8.53 31.73 -27.20
N ILE A 266 -8.65 31.17 -25.99
CA ILE A 266 -8.72 31.96 -24.75
C ILE A 266 -7.36 32.59 -24.45
N THR A 267 -6.28 31.91 -24.82
CA THR A 267 -4.88 32.37 -24.69
C THR A 267 -4.13 31.93 -25.94
N ASN A 268 -3.05 32.61 -26.31
CA ASN A 268 -2.30 32.42 -27.57
C ASN A 268 -1.91 30.95 -27.89
N SER A 269 -1.99 30.03 -26.93
CA SER A 269 -1.69 28.60 -27.09
C SER A 269 -2.80 27.63 -26.65
N LEU A 270 -3.92 28.08 -26.07
CA LEU A 270 -4.96 27.21 -25.51
C LEU A 270 -6.30 27.41 -26.22
N LYS A 271 -6.82 26.35 -26.85
CA LYS A 271 -8.12 26.32 -27.50
C LYS A 271 -9.24 26.26 -26.46
N THR A 272 -10.36 26.93 -26.72
CA THR A 272 -11.54 26.89 -25.84
C THR A 272 -12.08 25.46 -25.66
N SER A 273 -11.99 24.63 -26.70
CA SER A 273 -12.37 23.21 -26.67
C SER A 273 -11.58 22.37 -25.68
N ASP A 274 -10.28 22.64 -25.55
CA ASP A 274 -9.39 21.89 -24.67
C ASP A 274 -9.70 22.20 -23.21
N VAL A 275 -9.98 23.47 -22.92
CA VAL A 275 -10.40 23.92 -21.58
C VAL A 275 -11.76 23.33 -21.23
N ALA A 276 -12.72 23.34 -22.16
CA ALA A 276 -14.06 22.81 -21.90
C ALA A 276 -14.05 21.29 -21.63
N ALA A 277 -13.27 20.51 -22.40
CA ALA A 277 -13.10 19.08 -22.15
C ALA A 277 -12.44 18.81 -20.79
N LEU A 278 -11.43 19.60 -20.42
CA LEU A 278 -10.76 19.47 -19.12
C LEU A 278 -11.68 19.81 -17.95
N VAL A 279 -12.57 20.80 -18.09
CA VAL A 279 -13.58 21.14 -17.07
C VAL A 279 -14.55 19.99 -16.83
N ILE A 280 -15.02 19.31 -17.90
CA ILE A 280 -15.90 18.15 -17.77
C ILE A 280 -15.19 17.05 -16.97
N ILE A 281 -13.97 16.67 -17.38
CA ILE A 281 -13.18 15.62 -16.71
C ILE A 281 -12.88 15.97 -15.25
N LEU A 282 -12.54 17.23 -14.95
CA LEU A 282 -12.30 17.66 -13.57
C LEU A 282 -13.57 17.61 -12.72
N MET A 283 -14.71 18.01 -13.29
CA MET A 283 -15.99 17.94 -12.59
C MET A 283 -16.38 16.49 -12.32
N GLU A 284 -16.17 15.62 -13.30
CA GLU A 284 -16.40 14.18 -13.21
C GLU A 284 -15.52 13.52 -12.15
N ALA A 285 -14.20 13.76 -12.18
CA ALA A 285 -13.26 13.28 -11.17
C ALA A 285 -13.63 13.78 -9.75
N SER A 286 -14.09 15.02 -9.64
CA SER A 286 -14.56 15.59 -8.37
C SER A 286 -15.81 14.87 -7.85
N MET A 287 -16.79 14.59 -8.72
CA MET A 287 -18.01 13.89 -8.36
C MET A 287 -17.75 12.41 -8.03
N GLY A 288 -16.83 11.77 -8.74
CA GLY A 288 -16.34 10.43 -8.43
C GLY A 288 -15.68 10.34 -7.06
N LEU A 289 -14.85 11.33 -6.72
CA LEU A 289 -14.26 11.43 -5.39
C LEU A 289 -15.32 11.60 -4.30
N PHE A 290 -16.32 12.45 -4.51
CA PHE A 290 -17.43 12.64 -3.56
C PHE A 290 -18.28 11.37 -3.37
N LEU A 291 -18.49 10.60 -4.45
CA LEU A 291 -19.20 9.33 -4.41
C LEU A 291 -18.46 8.32 -3.53
N LEU A 292 -17.15 8.14 -3.76
CA LEU A 292 -16.34 7.16 -3.03
C LEU A 292 -16.14 7.54 -1.56
N GLU A 293 -16.02 8.84 -1.27
CA GLU A 293 -15.95 9.34 0.11
C GLU A 293 -17.29 9.11 0.84
N SER A 294 -18.43 9.30 0.16
CA SER A 294 -19.76 9.03 0.73
C SER A 294 -20.00 7.55 1.01
N LEU A 295 -19.38 6.67 0.22
CA LEU A 295 -19.40 5.22 0.42
C LEU A 295 -18.41 4.75 1.50
N ARG A 296 -17.60 5.65 2.07
CA ARG A 296 -16.51 5.35 3.02
C ARG A 296 -15.49 4.36 2.47
N ILE A 297 -15.34 4.30 1.15
CA ILE A 297 -14.27 3.55 0.50
C ILE A 297 -12.97 4.34 0.60
N THR A 298 -13.05 5.66 0.35
CA THR A 298 -11.93 6.59 0.58
C THR A 298 -12.15 7.44 1.82
N GLN A 299 -11.06 7.93 2.41
CA GLN A 299 -11.04 8.82 3.57
C GLN A 299 -10.15 10.05 3.31
N LEU A 300 -10.35 10.71 2.16
CA LEU A 300 -9.63 11.94 1.82
C LEU A 300 -10.17 13.15 2.59
N PHE A 301 -11.46 13.13 2.98
CA PHE A 301 -12.14 14.23 3.64
C PHE A 301 -12.84 13.76 4.94
N PRO A 302 -12.14 13.78 6.10
CA PRO A 302 -12.67 13.31 7.38
C PRO A 302 -14.00 13.95 7.81
N ARG A 303 -14.29 15.16 7.32
CA ARG A 303 -15.56 15.84 7.54
C ARG A 303 -16.75 15.11 6.91
N ILE A 304 -16.59 14.50 5.76
CA ILE A 304 -17.67 13.77 5.07
C ILE A 304 -17.96 12.45 5.78
N ALA A 305 -16.93 11.79 6.30
CA ALA A 305 -17.08 10.56 7.09
C ALA A 305 -17.89 10.77 8.39
N SER A 306 -17.77 11.96 9.00
CA SER A 306 -18.45 12.35 10.24
C SER A 306 -19.80 13.04 10.05
N MET A 307 -20.27 13.21 8.80
CA MET A 307 -21.61 13.73 8.51
C MET A 307 -22.72 12.74 8.90
N ASP A 308 -23.89 13.27 9.22
CA ASP A 308 -25.11 12.49 9.45
C ASP A 308 -25.46 11.61 8.23
N ASP A 309 -25.92 10.39 8.49
CA ASP A 309 -26.13 9.33 7.49
C ASP A 309 -27.08 9.79 6.37
N ARG A 310 -28.10 10.59 6.71
CA ARG A 310 -29.07 11.11 5.74
C ARG A 310 -28.41 12.06 4.73
N MET A 311 -27.52 12.94 5.21
CA MET A 311 -26.85 13.90 4.34
C MET A 311 -25.82 13.19 3.46
N ARG A 312 -25.12 12.18 3.99
CA ARG A 312 -24.20 11.33 3.23
C ARG A 312 -24.91 10.57 2.11
N GLN A 313 -26.07 9.96 2.39
CA GLN A 313 -26.87 9.29 1.36
C GLN A 313 -27.35 10.26 0.28
N ARG A 314 -27.80 11.47 0.64
CA ARG A 314 -28.17 12.50 -0.35
C ARG A 314 -26.99 12.89 -1.23
N LEU A 315 -25.81 13.07 -0.64
CA LEU A 315 -24.60 13.42 -1.38
C LEU A 315 -24.19 12.28 -2.34
N MET A 316 -24.26 11.02 -1.89
CA MET A 316 -24.04 9.84 -2.73
C MET A 316 -24.98 9.78 -3.93
N TYR A 317 -26.30 9.95 -3.72
CA TYR A 317 -27.26 9.95 -4.82
C TYR A 317 -27.06 11.14 -5.75
N ALA A 318 -26.77 12.33 -5.22
CA ALA A 318 -26.51 13.53 -6.01
C ALA A 318 -25.27 13.36 -6.91
N SER A 319 -24.15 12.86 -6.36
CA SER A 319 -22.94 12.60 -7.15
C SER A 319 -23.15 11.51 -8.20
N LEU A 320 -23.89 10.45 -7.85
CA LEU A 320 -24.20 9.37 -8.79
C LEU A 320 -25.05 9.86 -9.97
N ILE A 321 -26.13 10.62 -9.69
CA ILE A 321 -27.00 11.18 -10.73
C ILE A 321 -26.19 12.12 -11.63
N PHE A 322 -25.33 12.96 -11.04
CA PHE A 322 -24.50 13.88 -11.81
C PHE A 322 -23.50 13.15 -12.72
N LEU A 323 -22.85 12.08 -12.23
CA LEU A 323 -21.98 11.24 -13.05
C LEU A 323 -22.72 10.56 -14.20
N VAL A 324 -23.94 10.07 -13.96
CA VAL A 324 -24.77 9.47 -15.01
C VAL A 324 -25.13 10.49 -16.09
N ILE A 325 -25.46 11.73 -15.69
CA ILE A 325 -25.75 12.82 -16.64
C ILE A 325 -24.51 13.15 -17.48
N LEU A 326 -23.34 13.31 -16.84
CA LEU A 326 -22.08 13.54 -17.57
C LEU A 326 -21.75 12.38 -18.52
N ALA A 327 -21.88 11.14 -18.06
CA ALA A 327 -21.65 9.95 -18.90
C ALA A 327 -22.60 9.89 -20.11
N ALA A 328 -23.85 10.30 -19.95
CA ALA A 328 -24.79 10.39 -21.07
C ALA A 328 -24.38 11.49 -22.07
N ILE A 329 -23.92 12.64 -21.59
CA ILE A 329 -23.38 13.72 -22.43
C ILE A 329 -22.14 13.25 -23.19
N GLU A 330 -21.19 12.59 -22.51
CA GLU A 330 -19.96 12.08 -23.13
C GLU A 330 -20.22 10.97 -24.14
N SER A 331 -21.15 10.06 -23.84
CA SER A 331 -21.63 9.06 -24.79
C SER A 331 -22.21 9.71 -26.05
N SER A 332 -22.97 10.80 -25.90
CA SER A 332 -23.51 11.55 -27.04
C SER A 332 -22.41 12.28 -27.83
N LEU A 333 -21.42 12.87 -27.15
CA LEU A 333 -20.27 13.52 -27.78
C LEU A 333 -19.39 12.53 -28.53
N ALA A 334 -19.17 11.33 -27.98
CA ALA A 334 -18.45 10.25 -28.67
C ALA A 334 -19.16 9.82 -29.97
N LEU A 335 -20.49 9.76 -29.95
CA LEU A 335 -21.28 9.48 -31.15
C LEU A 335 -21.12 10.62 -32.19
N MET A 336 -21.16 11.87 -31.73
CA MET A 336 -20.97 13.04 -32.58
C MET A 336 -19.56 13.11 -33.20
N ARG A 337 -18.54 12.66 -32.45
CA ARG A 337 -17.16 12.54 -32.94
C ARG A 337 -17.08 11.65 -34.19
N ASP A 338 -17.69 10.47 -34.14
CA ASP A 338 -17.62 9.51 -35.25
C ASP A 338 -18.37 10.01 -36.49
N ILE A 339 -19.51 10.68 -36.30
CA ILE A 339 -20.24 11.34 -37.40
C ILE A 339 -19.38 12.43 -38.05
N LEU A 340 -18.78 13.32 -37.23
CA LEU A 340 -17.92 14.40 -37.71
C LEU A 340 -16.67 13.89 -38.46
N VAL A 341 -16.09 12.78 -38.01
CA VAL A 341 -14.93 12.16 -38.68
C VAL A 341 -15.35 11.55 -40.01
N ALA A 342 -16.51 10.88 -40.07
CA ALA A 342 -17.05 10.34 -41.32
C ALA A 342 -17.30 11.46 -42.36
N ASP A 343 -17.88 12.58 -41.94
CA ASP A 343 -18.14 13.74 -42.80
C ASP A 343 -16.84 14.40 -43.30
N LYS A 344 -15.80 14.48 -42.48
CA LYS A 344 -14.49 15.01 -42.93
C LYS A 344 -13.84 14.11 -43.97
N VAL A 345 -13.97 12.79 -43.83
CA VAL A 345 -13.40 11.83 -44.79
C VAL A 345 -14.16 11.85 -46.11
N SER A 346 -15.49 12.00 -46.10
CA SER A 346 -16.28 12.15 -47.33
C SER A 346 -15.93 13.45 -48.06
N LEU A 347 -15.84 14.58 -47.35
CA LEU A 347 -15.43 15.87 -47.93
C LEU A 347 -14.01 15.84 -48.53
N MET A 348 -13.04 15.23 -47.83
CA MET A 348 -11.68 15.07 -48.38
C MET A 348 -11.66 14.18 -49.63
N ARG A 349 -12.54 13.19 -49.70
CA ARG A 349 -12.65 12.30 -50.86
C ARG A 349 -13.27 13.01 -52.07
N ASP A 350 -14.31 13.81 -51.84
CA ASP A 350 -14.94 14.64 -52.88
C ASP A 350 -13.96 15.67 -53.43
N LEU A 351 -13.15 16.28 -52.54
CA LEU A 351 -12.08 17.21 -52.93
C LEU A 351 -10.92 16.51 -53.66
N ALA A 352 -10.68 15.21 -53.38
CA ALA A 352 -9.64 14.43 -54.04
C ALA A 352 -10.09 13.77 -55.36
N SER A 353 -11.36 13.91 -55.76
CA SER A 353 -11.94 13.32 -56.99
C SER A 353 -11.73 11.80 -57.16
N ALA A 354 -11.59 11.07 -56.05
CA ALA A 354 -11.33 9.63 -56.07
C ALA A 354 -12.62 8.81 -56.03
N ALA A 355 -12.79 7.86 -56.97
CA ALA A 355 -13.98 6.99 -57.11
C ALA A 355 -14.38 6.29 -55.80
N PRO A 356 -15.67 6.06 -55.52
CA PRO A 356 -16.16 5.53 -54.24
C PRO A 356 -15.76 4.05 -54.03
N ALA A 357 -15.22 3.74 -52.85
CA ALA A 357 -15.08 2.37 -52.37
C ALA A 357 -16.35 2.03 -51.59
N GLY A 358 -16.94 0.86 -51.85
CA GLY A 358 -18.16 0.39 -51.20
C GLY A 358 -18.06 0.46 -49.68
N SER A 359 -19.00 1.12 -49.04
CA SER A 359 -19.11 1.20 -47.58
C SER A 359 -19.72 -0.10 -47.05
N ASP A 360 -18.87 -1.01 -46.56
CA ASP A 360 -19.34 -2.10 -45.70
C ASP A 360 -19.83 -1.52 -44.37
N GLY A 361 -21.10 -1.09 -44.33
CA GLY A 361 -21.74 -0.43 -43.19
C GLY A 361 -21.78 -1.25 -41.90
N LEU A 362 -21.53 -2.56 -41.97
CA LEU A 362 -21.40 -3.43 -40.81
C LEU A 362 -20.05 -3.27 -40.09
N LEU A 363 -18.96 -2.99 -40.81
CA LEU A 363 -17.62 -2.84 -40.21
C LEU A 363 -17.41 -1.44 -39.61
N THR A 364 -18.14 -0.41 -40.09
CA THR A 364 -18.09 0.96 -39.54
C THR A 364 -18.93 1.14 -38.27
N SER A 365 -19.96 0.31 -38.09
CA SER A 365 -20.86 0.38 -36.92
C SER A 365 -20.23 -0.17 -35.64
N ILE A 366 -19.28 -1.11 -35.75
CA ILE A 366 -18.62 -1.75 -34.60
C ILE A 366 -17.76 -0.74 -33.81
N PRO A 367 -16.87 0.05 -34.44
CA PRO A 367 -16.12 1.10 -33.73
C PRO A 367 -17.03 2.15 -33.10
N MET A 368 -18.13 2.52 -33.76
CA MET A 368 -19.07 3.55 -33.27
C MET A 368 -19.73 3.13 -31.96
N ILE A 369 -20.27 1.92 -31.90
CA ILE A 369 -20.86 1.38 -30.67
C ILE A 369 -19.79 1.24 -29.58
N GLY A 370 -18.59 0.79 -29.94
CA GLY A 370 -17.46 0.67 -29.01
C GLY A 370 -17.07 2.01 -28.38
N GLN A 371 -16.99 3.08 -29.17
CA GLN A 371 -16.67 4.42 -28.66
C GLN A 371 -17.80 5.02 -27.82
N MET A 372 -19.06 4.79 -28.20
CA MET A 372 -20.21 5.23 -27.42
C MET A 372 -20.25 4.57 -26.03
N ILE A 373 -20.05 3.24 -25.99
CA ILE A 373 -19.94 2.50 -24.72
C ILE A 373 -18.74 2.99 -23.92
N MET A 374 -17.59 3.20 -24.54
CA MET A 374 -16.42 3.75 -23.85
C MET A 374 -16.71 5.15 -23.29
N GLY A 375 -17.33 6.05 -24.03
CA GLY A 375 -17.72 7.38 -23.54
C GLY A 375 -18.70 7.35 -22.37
N PHE A 376 -19.54 6.31 -22.28
CA PHE A 376 -20.42 6.12 -21.12
C PHE A 376 -19.68 5.50 -19.91
N VAL A 377 -18.79 4.53 -20.14
CA VAL A 377 -18.14 3.75 -19.07
C VAL A 377 -16.93 4.46 -18.47
N LEU A 378 -16.17 5.20 -19.29
CA LEU A 378 -14.94 5.86 -18.85
C LEU A 378 -15.16 6.82 -17.67
N PRO A 379 -16.26 7.58 -17.58
CA PRO A 379 -16.54 8.40 -16.41
C PRO A 379 -16.60 7.64 -15.09
N PHE A 380 -17.26 6.48 -15.10
CA PHE A 380 -17.30 5.63 -13.91
C PHE A 380 -15.93 5.04 -13.59
N ALA A 381 -15.14 4.71 -14.62
CA ALA A 381 -13.78 4.24 -14.44
C ALA A 381 -12.87 5.33 -13.83
N LEU A 382 -13.03 6.58 -14.26
CA LEU A 382 -12.30 7.74 -13.77
C LEU A 382 -12.69 8.12 -12.33
N ALA A 383 -13.94 7.85 -11.93
CA ALA A 383 -14.33 7.99 -10.53
C ALA A 383 -13.45 7.13 -9.59
N PHE A 384 -13.06 5.92 -10.00
CA PHE A 384 -12.20 5.02 -9.21
C PHE A 384 -10.78 5.52 -9.02
N VAL A 385 -10.35 6.58 -9.73
CA VAL A 385 -9.03 7.20 -9.56
C VAL A 385 -8.84 7.77 -8.16
N ALA A 386 -9.92 8.05 -7.43
CA ALA A 386 -9.82 8.51 -6.04
C ALA A 386 -9.15 7.47 -5.10
N ILE A 387 -9.30 6.16 -5.37
CA ILE A 387 -8.71 5.09 -4.56
C ILE A 387 -7.18 5.12 -4.58
N PRO A 388 -6.50 5.02 -5.75
CA PRO A 388 -5.05 5.16 -5.81
C PRO A 388 -4.60 6.58 -5.43
N LEU A 389 -5.42 7.61 -5.66
CA LEU A 389 -5.10 8.98 -5.24
C LEU A 389 -4.96 9.09 -3.73
N GLU A 390 -5.88 8.52 -2.96
CA GLU A 390 -5.81 8.49 -1.51
C GLU A 390 -4.52 7.81 -1.02
N SER A 391 -4.27 6.60 -1.53
CA SER A 391 -3.05 5.85 -1.21
C SER A 391 -1.80 6.63 -1.58
N ALA A 392 -1.81 7.34 -2.71
CA ALA A 392 -0.72 8.19 -3.15
C ALA A 392 -0.55 9.39 -2.20
N VAL A 393 -1.60 10.10 -1.79
CA VAL A 393 -1.49 11.26 -0.87
C VAL A 393 -0.87 10.84 0.47
N TYR A 394 -1.33 9.74 1.07
CA TYR A 394 -0.80 9.26 2.34
C TYR A 394 0.66 8.83 2.26
N SER A 395 1.01 8.03 1.25
CA SER A 395 2.38 7.56 1.04
C SER A 395 3.33 8.68 0.60
N MET A 396 2.85 9.61 -0.23
CA MET A 396 3.60 10.77 -0.71
C MET A 396 4.00 11.69 0.44
N ARG A 397 3.14 11.88 1.46
CA ARG A 397 3.52 12.64 2.66
C ARG A 397 4.74 12.04 3.35
N THR A 398 4.77 10.72 3.52
CA THR A 398 5.88 10.01 4.16
C THR A 398 7.16 10.11 3.33
N VAL A 399 7.06 9.88 2.02
CA VAL A 399 8.19 9.92 1.09
C VAL A 399 8.73 11.35 0.93
N LEU A 400 7.86 12.35 0.79
CA LEU A 400 8.24 13.77 0.77
C LEU A 400 8.91 14.18 2.08
N GLY A 401 8.44 13.69 3.23
CA GLY A 401 9.08 13.94 4.51
C GLY A 401 10.53 13.46 4.54
N VAL A 402 10.77 12.21 4.11
CA VAL A 402 12.13 11.64 4.01
C VAL A 402 12.98 12.41 3.00
N PHE A 403 12.42 12.70 1.81
CA PHE A 403 13.10 13.46 0.77
C PHE A 403 13.49 14.86 1.23
N LEU A 404 12.61 15.56 1.95
CA LEU A 404 12.86 16.91 2.43
C LEU A 404 13.95 16.93 3.50
N VAL A 405 14.00 15.94 4.41
CA VAL A 405 15.13 15.78 5.34
C VAL A 405 16.44 15.61 4.57
N GLN A 406 16.45 14.73 3.56
CA GLN A 406 17.65 14.47 2.76
C GLN A 406 18.06 15.68 1.92
N ALA A 407 17.10 16.41 1.36
CA ALA A 407 17.33 17.64 0.60
C ALA A 407 17.92 18.74 1.49
N MET A 408 17.40 18.94 2.70
CA MET A 408 17.95 19.88 3.68
C MET A 408 19.39 19.53 4.07
N ARG A 409 19.67 18.24 4.31
CA ARG A 409 21.04 17.75 4.60
C ARG A 409 21.98 17.92 3.40
N GLY A 410 21.51 17.65 2.19
CA GLY A 410 22.25 17.84 0.95
C GLY A 410 22.57 19.31 0.69
N LEU A 411 21.58 20.20 0.82
CA LEU A 411 21.78 21.65 0.73
C LEU A 411 22.74 22.17 1.81
N GLY A 412 22.60 21.68 3.05
CA GLY A 412 23.51 22.01 4.15
C GLY A 412 24.95 21.57 3.84
N PHE A 413 25.14 20.40 3.25
CA PHE A 413 26.44 19.93 2.79
C PHE A 413 27.02 20.80 1.68
N LEU A 414 26.22 21.13 0.65
CA LEU A 414 26.62 22.01 -0.45
C LEU A 414 27.02 23.40 0.05
N LEU A 415 26.24 23.99 0.94
CA LEU A 415 26.55 25.29 1.56
C LEU A 415 27.83 25.24 2.40
N ARG A 416 28.04 24.15 3.15
CA ARG A 416 29.28 23.96 3.92
C ARG A 416 30.49 23.83 3.00
N PHE A 417 30.35 23.12 1.88
CA PHE A 417 31.38 22.98 0.87
C PHE A 417 31.69 24.31 0.18
N THR A 418 30.68 25.05 -0.26
CA THR A 418 30.83 26.40 -0.82
C THR A 418 31.50 27.35 0.18
N GLY A 419 31.13 27.30 1.46
CA GLY A 419 31.77 28.08 2.51
C GLY A 419 33.25 27.74 2.73
N LEU A 420 33.68 26.52 2.40
CA LEU A 420 35.10 26.12 2.38
C LEU A 420 35.83 26.67 1.15
N LEU A 421 35.20 26.66 -0.03
CA LEU A 421 35.74 27.26 -1.25
C LEU A 421 35.93 28.77 -1.09
N LEU A 422 34.90 29.47 -0.58
CA LEU A 422 34.94 30.90 -0.31
C LEU A 422 36.03 31.29 0.70
N LYS A 423 36.44 30.38 1.60
CA LYS A 423 37.56 30.62 2.51
C LYS A 423 38.91 30.64 1.76
N ARG A 424 39.03 29.91 0.65
CA ARG A 424 40.26 29.84 -0.17
C ARG A 424 40.27 30.84 -1.32
N LEU A 425 39.09 31.29 -1.76
CA LEU A 425 38.90 32.20 -2.90
C LEU A 425 39.65 33.55 -2.79
N PRO A 426 39.76 34.21 -1.61
CA PRO A 426 40.48 35.48 -1.47
C PRO A 426 41.91 35.40 -1.98
N LYS A 427 42.65 34.35 -1.62
CA LYS A 427 44.05 34.19 -2.04
C LYS A 427 44.20 34.05 -3.55
N VAL A 428 43.24 33.39 -4.20
CA VAL A 428 43.23 33.22 -5.66
C VAL A 428 42.88 34.55 -6.35
N LEU A 429 41.91 35.29 -5.81
CA LEU A 429 41.53 36.62 -6.29
C LEU A 429 42.67 37.63 -6.12
N GLU A 430 43.38 37.60 -5.00
CA GLU A 430 44.58 38.42 -4.78
C GLU A 430 45.67 38.10 -5.80
N LEU A 431 45.97 36.82 -6.05
CA LEU A 431 46.93 36.40 -7.08
C LEU A 431 46.51 36.85 -8.49
N ALA A 432 45.23 36.73 -8.85
CA ALA A 432 44.72 37.19 -10.13
C ALA A 432 44.76 38.72 -10.27
N TYR A 433 44.47 39.45 -9.19
CA TYR A 433 44.56 40.91 -9.14
C TYR A 433 46.02 41.38 -9.25
N ASP A 434 46.95 40.73 -8.54
CA ASP A 434 48.37 41.03 -8.61
C ASP A 434 48.95 40.72 -10.02
N VAL A 435 48.43 39.73 -10.75
CA VAL A 435 48.81 39.45 -12.15
C VAL A 435 48.41 40.60 -13.11
N LEU A 436 47.27 41.26 -12.87
CA LEU A 436 46.84 42.41 -13.68
C LEU A 436 47.72 43.66 -13.47
N ILE A 437 48.45 43.74 -12.36
CA ILE A 437 49.29 44.89 -11.98
C ILE A 437 50.78 44.52 -12.06
N VAL A 438 51.17 43.55 -12.90
CA VAL A 438 52.55 43.03 -13.01
C VAL A 438 53.58 44.11 -13.38
N ILE A 439 53.24 45.06 -14.26
CA ILE A 439 54.21 46.04 -14.78
C ILE A 439 54.69 47.03 -13.68
N PRO A 440 53.80 47.70 -12.92
CA PRO A 440 54.22 48.54 -11.79
C PRO A 440 54.89 47.75 -10.66
N LEU A 441 54.43 46.52 -10.38
CA LEU A 441 54.99 45.66 -9.33
C LEU A 441 56.43 45.23 -9.59
N LEU A 442 56.78 44.96 -10.85
CA LEU A 442 58.16 44.66 -11.25
C LEU A 442 59.06 45.88 -11.04
N ILE A 443 58.61 47.07 -11.42
CA ILE A 443 59.36 48.33 -11.23
C ILE A 443 59.57 48.60 -9.73
N GLU A 444 58.53 48.46 -8.90
CA GLU A 444 58.62 48.63 -7.45
C GLU A 444 59.61 47.63 -6.83
N ARG A 445 59.52 46.33 -7.19
CA ARG A 445 60.45 45.30 -6.70
C ARG A 445 61.89 45.52 -7.14
N TRP A 446 62.11 46.01 -8.36
CA TRP A 446 63.45 46.35 -8.86
C TRP A 446 64.05 47.52 -8.08
N VAL A 447 63.26 48.56 -7.80
CA VAL A 447 63.68 49.73 -7.02
C VAL A 447 63.95 49.39 -5.55
N ILE A 448 63.12 48.55 -4.93
CA ILE A 448 63.34 48.08 -3.55
C ILE A 448 64.56 47.14 -3.48
N GLY A 449 64.76 46.28 -4.48
CA GLY A 449 65.95 45.43 -4.59
C GLY A 449 67.24 46.24 -4.71
N MET A 450 67.22 47.33 -5.46
CA MET A 450 68.35 48.27 -5.56
C MET A 450 68.61 49.03 -4.25
N ARG A 451 67.57 49.44 -3.52
CA ARG A 451 67.72 50.08 -2.19
C ARG A 451 68.19 49.11 -1.10
N ALA A 452 67.73 47.85 -1.11
CA ALA A 452 68.19 46.83 -0.17
C ALA A 452 69.65 46.43 -0.43
N GLY A 453 70.08 46.38 -1.68
CA GLY A 453 71.50 46.22 -2.06
C GLY A 453 72.39 47.38 -1.60
N SER A 454 71.85 48.60 -1.55
CA SER A 454 72.57 49.80 -1.07
C SER A 454 72.70 49.88 0.46
N LEU A 455 71.75 49.32 1.23
CA LEU A 455 71.81 49.28 2.70
C LEU A 455 72.67 48.14 3.26
N GLY A 456 72.96 47.11 2.46
CA GLY A 456 73.88 46.03 2.82
C GLY A 456 75.36 46.42 2.81
N ALA A 457 75.73 47.52 2.13
CA ALA A 457 77.10 47.98 2.04
C ALA A 457 77.55 48.80 3.27
N GLY A 458 76.63 49.47 3.97
CA GLY A 458 76.95 50.35 5.11
C GLY A 458 77.11 49.64 6.46
N ASN A 459 76.68 48.38 6.60
CA ASN A 459 76.72 47.65 7.88
C ASN A 459 78.03 46.85 8.09
N THR A 460 78.95 46.93 7.12
CA THR A 460 80.25 46.25 7.16
C THR A 460 81.33 47.12 7.81
N GLU A 461 81.28 48.45 7.63
CA GLU A 461 82.24 49.39 8.25
C GLU A 461 81.99 49.58 9.76
N ASP A 462 80.73 49.63 10.22
CA ASP A 462 80.41 49.76 11.66
C ASP A 462 80.80 48.51 12.48
N LYS A 463 80.89 47.34 11.84
CA LYS A 463 81.36 46.10 12.48
C LYS A 463 82.88 46.01 12.62
N GLU A 464 83.65 46.71 11.79
CA GLU A 464 85.12 46.76 11.93
C GLU A 464 85.55 47.82 12.95
N ILE A 465 84.91 48.99 12.98
CA ILE A 465 85.24 50.07 13.93
C ILE A 465 84.89 49.65 15.38
N SER A 466 83.83 48.85 15.57
CA SER A 466 83.47 48.29 16.88
C SER A 466 84.36 47.14 17.36
N LYS A 467 85.08 46.45 16.45
CA LYS A 467 86.10 45.45 16.79
C LYS A 467 87.42 46.10 17.22
N LEU A 468 87.84 47.19 16.57
CA LEU A 468 89.08 47.90 16.92
C LEU A 468 89.00 48.62 18.28
N ARG A 469 87.84 49.14 18.67
CA ARG A 469 87.60 49.73 20.01
C ARG A 469 87.55 48.74 21.17
N ARG A 470 87.50 47.43 20.91
CA ARG A 470 87.51 46.38 21.93
C ARG A 470 88.89 45.74 22.12
N ALA A 471 89.88 46.15 21.33
CA ALA A 471 91.25 45.61 21.35
C ALA A 471 92.31 46.61 21.85
N ALA A 472 91.89 47.80 22.29
CA ALA A 472 92.65 48.77 23.07
C ALA A 472 91.90 49.02 24.38
#